data_AF-A0A1H4F227-F1
#
_entry.id   AF-A0A1H4F227-F1
#
_cell.length_a   1.000
_cell.length_b   1.000
_cell.length_c   1.000
_cell.angle_alpha   90.00
_cell.angle_beta   90.00
_cell.angle_gamma   90.00
#
_symmetry.space_group_name_H-M   'P 1'
#
loop_
_entity.id
_entity.type
_entity.pdbx_description
1 polymer ?
#
loop_
_entity_poly.entity_id
_entity_poly.type
_entity_poly.pdbx_seq_one_letter_code
_entity_poly.pdbx_strand_id
1 'polypeptide(L)'
;MKRALSTALVIAAALLLGACGEKPQTNEHGVRLDAPPWTGTGAQPNTGTAFTASGWQPGDRNSWEQHLKARMQFSQNEYTRIN
;
A
#
# COMPACT_ATOMS: atom_id res chain seq x y z
N MET A 1 18.16 -33.42 -25.89
CA MET A 1 18.07 -33.10 -24.45
C MET A 1 18.94 -31.92 -24.03
N LYS A 2 20.27 -31.93 -24.26
CA LYS A 2 21.17 -30.81 -23.87
C LYS A 2 20.76 -29.44 -24.44
N ARG A 3 20.38 -29.39 -25.72
CA ARG A 3 19.91 -28.14 -26.37
C ARG A 3 18.62 -27.60 -25.77
N ALA A 4 17.67 -28.47 -25.45
CA ALA A 4 16.40 -28.09 -24.81
C ALA A 4 16.62 -27.55 -23.39
N LEU A 5 17.54 -28.17 -22.63
CA LEU A 5 17.92 -27.69 -21.30
C LEU A 5 18.59 -26.31 -21.36
N SER A 6 19.49 -26.08 -22.32
CA SER A 6 20.13 -24.77 -22.52
C SER A 6 19.12 -23.68 -22.88
N THR A 7 18.16 -23.96 -23.76
CA THR A 7 17.11 -23.00 -24.12
C THR A 7 16.23 -22.66 -22.92
N ALA A 8 15.83 -23.67 -22.12
CA ALA A 8 15.03 -23.44 -20.92
C ALA A 8 15.76 -22.55 -19.90
N LEU A 9 17.07 -22.73 -19.74
CA LEU A 9 17.90 -21.95 -18.81
C LEU A 9 17.99 -20.48 -19.23
N VAL A 10 18.14 -20.20 -20.53
CA VAL A 10 18.18 -18.83 -21.06
C VAL A 10 16.85 -18.12 -20.85
N ILE A 11 15.72 -18.79 -21.10
CA ILE A 11 14.39 -18.22 -20.88
C ILE A 11 14.17 -17.93 -19.39
N ALA A 12 14.53 -18.86 -18.51
CA ALA A 12 14.42 -18.65 -17.07
C ALA A 12 15.28 -17.47 -16.57
N ALA A 13 16.51 -17.34 -17.08
CA ALA A 13 17.37 -16.20 -16.76
C ALA A 13 16.75 -14.88 -17.23
N ALA A 14 16.22 -14.81 -18.45
CA ALA A 14 15.57 -13.60 -18.98
C ALA A 14 14.34 -13.18 -18.14
N LEU A 15 13.55 -14.14 -17.65
CA LEU A 15 12.40 -13.86 -16.78
C LEU A 15 12.81 -13.33 -15.41
N LEU A 16 13.89 -13.84 -14.82
CA LEU A 16 14.40 -13.37 -13.52
C LEU A 16 14.94 -11.93 -13.59
N LEU A 17 15.54 -11.53 -14.71
CA LEU A 17 16.01 -10.15 -14.90
C LEU A 17 14.85 -9.13 -15.03
N GLY A 18 13.65 -9.58 -15.42
CA GLY A 18 12.45 -8.74 -15.49
C GLY A 18 11.88 -8.33 -14.13
N ALA A 19 12.28 -8.99 -13.04
CA ALA A 19 11.76 -8.73 -11.70
C ALA A 19 12.15 -7.35 -11.13
N CYS A 20 13.20 -6.71 -11.66
CA CYS A 20 13.60 -5.35 -11.27
C CYS A 20 13.03 -4.25 -12.19
N GLY A 21 12.16 -4.61 -13.15
CA GLY A 21 11.56 -3.68 -14.11
C GLY A 21 10.18 -3.17 -13.70
N GLU A 22 9.77 -3.35 -12.45
CA GLU A 22 8.48 -2.82 -11.99
C GLU A 22 8.44 -1.30 -12.11
N LYS A 23 7.24 -0.76 -12.39
CA LYS A 23 7.05 0.69 -12.35
C LYS A 23 7.47 1.19 -10.97
N PRO A 24 8.26 2.27 -10.86
CA PRO A 24 8.65 2.80 -9.58
C PRO A 24 7.41 2.95 -8.69
N GLN A 25 7.41 2.37 -7.50
CA GLN A 25 6.36 2.57 -6.48
C GLN A 25 6.50 3.96 -5.85
N THR A 26 6.71 4.97 -6.69
CA THR A 26 6.75 6.36 -6.30
C THR A 26 5.35 6.92 -6.40
N ASN A 27 5.05 7.91 -5.56
CA ASN A 27 3.83 8.66 -5.68
C ASN A 27 3.95 9.58 -6.92
N GLU A 28 3.71 9.03 -8.11
CA GLU A 28 3.84 9.67 -9.42
C GLU A 28 3.01 10.95 -9.54
N HIS A 29 1.90 11.04 -8.80
CA HIS A 29 1.04 12.22 -8.75
C HIS A 29 1.37 13.19 -7.61
N GLY A 30 2.41 12.90 -6.82
CA GLY A 30 2.78 13.67 -5.64
C GLY A 30 1.81 13.50 -4.47
N VAL A 31 2.24 13.90 -3.27
CA VAL A 31 1.34 14.00 -2.12
C VAL A 31 0.63 15.34 -2.20
N ARG A 32 -0.69 15.32 -2.29
CA ARG A 32 -1.52 16.53 -2.20
C ARG A 32 -1.57 16.96 -0.72
N LEU A 33 -0.83 18.02 -0.37
CA LEU A 33 -0.64 18.48 1.02
C LEU A 33 -1.71 19.47 1.50
N ASP A 34 -2.48 20.04 0.57
CA ASP A 34 -3.55 21.01 0.83
C ASP A 34 -4.91 20.35 1.13
N ALA A 35 -5.01 19.03 0.97
CA ALA A 35 -6.22 18.29 1.27
C ALA A 35 -6.26 17.84 2.74
N PRO A 36 -7.38 18.04 3.46
CA PRO A 36 -7.53 17.47 4.78
C PRO A 36 -7.42 15.94 4.74
N PRO A 37 -6.68 15.30 5.67
CA PRO A 37 -6.35 13.87 5.56
C PRO A 37 -7.58 12.95 5.66
N TRP A 38 -8.67 13.41 6.30
CA TRP A 38 -9.92 12.66 6.39
C TRP A 38 -10.74 12.65 5.09
N THR A 39 -10.36 13.39 4.05
CA THR A 39 -11.03 13.30 2.74
C THR A 39 -10.71 12.00 2.00
N GLY A 40 -9.75 11.22 2.51
CA GLY A 40 -9.32 9.96 1.91
C GLY A 40 -8.40 10.14 0.71
N THR A 41 -8.05 9.02 0.11
CA THR A 41 -7.07 8.85 -0.99
C THR A 41 -7.68 9.01 -2.39
N GLY A 42 -8.99 9.29 -2.47
CA GLY A 42 -9.75 9.31 -3.71
C GLY A 42 -10.12 7.92 -4.22
N ALA A 43 -10.99 7.88 -5.23
CA ALA A 43 -11.31 6.64 -5.94
C ALA A 43 -10.22 6.35 -6.99
N GLN A 44 -9.56 5.19 -6.88
CA GLN A 44 -8.65 4.71 -7.91
C GLN A 44 -9.43 3.92 -8.98
N PRO A 45 -9.04 4.04 -10.27
CA PRO A 45 -9.62 3.21 -11.33
C PRO A 45 -9.51 1.73 -10.97
N ASN A 46 -10.62 1.00 -11.08
CA ASN A 46 -10.72 -0.45 -10.89
C ASN A 46 -10.51 -1.00 -9.47
N THR A 47 -10.19 -0.17 -8.46
CA THR A 47 -9.95 -0.62 -7.07
C THR A 47 -10.80 0.08 -6.01
N GLY A 48 -11.54 1.14 -6.38
CA GLY A 48 -12.37 1.90 -5.43
C GLY A 48 -11.54 2.82 -4.54
N THR A 49 -11.98 3.07 -3.29
CA THR A 49 -11.20 3.82 -2.30
C THR A 49 -10.05 2.95 -1.80
N ALA A 50 -8.86 3.14 -2.36
CA ALA A 50 -7.69 2.37 -1.96
C ALA A 50 -7.06 2.90 -0.67
N PHE A 51 -6.37 2.04 0.08
CA PHE A 51 -5.61 2.43 1.30
C PHE A 51 -6.45 3.02 2.44
N THR A 52 -7.74 2.67 2.52
CA THR A 52 -8.62 3.04 3.63
C THR A 52 -8.82 1.88 4.60
N ALA A 53 -9.04 2.17 5.88
CA ALA A 53 -9.41 1.15 6.85
C ALA A 53 -10.82 0.59 6.55
N SER A 54 -11.04 -0.70 6.79
CA SER A 54 -12.35 -1.32 6.61
C SER A 54 -13.41 -0.62 7.47
N GLY A 55 -14.58 -0.35 6.88
CA GLY A 55 -15.71 0.29 7.55
C GLY A 55 -15.60 1.81 7.72
N TRP A 56 -14.44 2.42 7.45
CA TRP A 56 -14.29 3.88 7.46
C TRP A 56 -14.77 4.49 6.14
N GLN A 57 -15.44 5.64 6.22
CA GLN A 57 -15.98 6.37 5.06
C GLN A 57 -15.19 7.66 4.81
N PRO A 58 -14.78 7.94 3.56
CA PRO A 58 -14.13 9.21 3.22
C PRO A 58 -14.99 10.42 3.60
N GLY A 59 -14.38 11.42 4.22
CA GLY A 59 -15.05 12.61 4.71
C GLY A 59 -15.47 12.54 6.19
N ASP A 60 -15.56 11.36 6.79
CA ASP A 60 -15.86 11.21 8.22
C ASP A 60 -14.62 11.52 9.07
N ARG A 61 -14.50 12.79 9.44
CA ARG A 61 -13.43 13.31 10.28
C ARG A 61 -13.43 12.68 11.68
N ASN A 62 -14.59 12.57 12.33
CA ASN A 62 -14.66 12.09 13.70
C ASN A 62 -14.23 10.63 13.78
N SER A 63 -14.75 9.78 12.90
CA SER A 63 -14.33 8.39 12.81
C SER A 63 -12.84 8.27 12.48
N TRP A 64 -12.32 9.10 11.57
CA TRP A 64 -10.89 9.13 11.23
C TRP A 64 -10.01 9.45 12.45
N GLU A 65 -10.34 10.49 13.21
CA GLU A 65 -9.61 10.90 14.43
C GLU A 65 -9.68 9.81 15.51
N GLN A 66 -10.85 9.18 15.70
CA GLN A 66 -11.01 8.08 16.65
C GLN A 66 -10.18 6.85 16.27
N HIS A 67 -10.15 6.47 14.99
CA HIS A 67 -9.30 5.38 14.50
C HIS A 67 -7.82 5.64 14.73
N LEU A 68 -7.36 6.89 14.59
CA LEU A 68 -5.97 7.25 14.89
C LEU A 68 -5.68 7.19 16.39
N LYS A 69 -6.57 7.74 17.21
CA LYS A 69 -6.44 7.68 18.66
C LYS A 69 -6.35 6.24 19.16
N ALA A 70 -7.24 5.37 18.70
CA ALA A 70 -7.22 3.95 19.05
C ALA A 70 -5.92 3.26 18.62
N ARG A 71 -5.42 3.52 17.41
CA ARG A 71 -4.13 2.96 16.95
C ARG A 71 -2.95 3.41 17.81
N MET A 72 -2.88 4.69 18.15
CA MET A 72 -1.82 5.22 19.01
C MET A 72 -1.89 4.61 20.41
N GLN A 73 -3.08 4.42 20.96
CA GLN A 73 -3.24 3.94 22.33
C GLN A 73 -3.08 2.42 22.47
N PHE A 74 -3.61 1.63 21.54
CA PHE A 74 -3.73 0.18 21.75
C PHE A 74 -2.77 -0.65 20.88
N SER A 75 -2.28 -0.10 19.78
CA SER A 75 -1.42 -0.84 18.85
C SER A 75 0.05 -0.47 19.00
N GLN A 76 0.36 0.82 19.04
CA GLN A 76 1.73 1.32 18.96
C GLN A 76 2.31 1.80 20.29
N ASN A 77 1.49 1.85 21.35
CA ASN A 77 1.96 2.19 22.68
C ASN A 77 2.21 0.91 23.48
N GLU A 78 3.48 0.63 23.78
CA GLU A 78 3.84 -0.56 24.57
C GLU A 78 3.55 -0.35 26.07
N TYR A 79 3.56 0.90 26.56
CA TYR A 79 3.30 1.21 27.97
C TYR A 79 1.90 0.80 28.43
N THR A 80 0.94 0.70 27.52
CA THR A 80 -0.43 0.28 27.83
C THR A 80 -0.61 -1.24 27.86
N ARG A 81 0.41 -2.05 27.51
CA ARG A 81 0.34 -3.52 27.52
C ARG A 81 0.80 -4.15 28.83
N ILE A 82 1.58 -3.42 29.62
CA ILE A 82 2.31 -3.92 30.79
C ILE A 82 1.67 -3.47 32.12
N ASN A 83 0.60 -2.67 32.05
CA ASN A 83 -0.24 -2.24 33.17
C ASN A 83 -1.55 -3.01 33.16
#